data_AF-A0A7X0L464-F1
#
_entry.id   AF-A0A7X0L464-F1
#
_cell.length_a   1.000
_cell.length_b   1.000
_cell.length_c   1.000
_cell.angle_alpha   90.00
_cell.angle_beta   90.00
_cell.angle_gamma   90.00
#
_symmetry.space_group_name_H-M   'P 1'
#
loop_
_entity.id
_entity.type
_entity.pdbx_description
1 polymer ?
#
loop_
_entity_poly.entity_id
_entity_poly.type
_entity_poly.pdbx_seq_one_letter_code
_entity_poly.pdbx_strand_id
1 'polypeptide(L)' 'MLLADRDVIRPEHGVQLVRAIPGSQLMIVPGNHGDYLGEQAASDGDLRTMRTTLPFILRHLDEA' A
#
# COMPACT_ATOMS: atom_id res chain seq x y z
N MET A 1 -7.38 -1.00 -0.32
CA MET A 1 -6.32 -1.83 -0.92
C MET A 1 -5.06 -1.00 -1.06
N LEU A 2 -3.96 -1.44 -0.49
CA LEU A 2 -2.65 -0.81 -0.58
C LEU A 2 -1.70 -1.76 -1.30
N LEU A 3 -1.02 -1.29 -2.33
CA LEU A 3 -0.12 -2.08 -3.19
C LEU A 3 1.14 -1.29 -3.50
N ALA A 4 2.25 -2.00 -3.75
CA ALA A 4 3.45 -1.39 -4.31
C ALA A 4 3.50 -1.54 -5.85
N ASP A 5 4.11 -0.58 -6.54
CA ASP A 5 4.21 -0.56 -8.01
C ASP A 5 5.14 -1.64 -8.60
N ARG A 6 6.05 -2.19 -7.79
CA ARG A 6 6.96 -3.30 -8.16
C ARG A 6 6.68 -4.57 -7.36
N ASP A 7 5.48 -4.72 -6.79
CA ASP A 7 5.03 -5.97 -6.20
C ASP A 7 4.80 -7.05 -7.28
N VAL A 8 4.84 -8.32 -6.89
CA VAL A 8 4.36 -9.45 -7.71
C VAL A 8 2.89 -9.26 -8.07
N ILE A 9 2.11 -8.72 -7.13
CA ILE A 9 0.73 -8.31 -7.39
C ILE A 9 0.72 -7.01 -8.20
N ARG A 10 0.37 -7.12 -9.48
CA ARG A 10 0.30 -5.98 -10.39
C ARG A 10 -0.84 -5.00 -10.04
N PRO A 11 -0.70 -3.71 -10.37
CA PRO A 11 -1.75 -2.70 -10.18
C PRO A 11 -3.14 -3.11 -10.71
N GLU A 12 -3.20 -3.83 -11.83
CA GLU A 12 -4.44 -4.28 -12.44
C GLU A 12 -5.23 -5.22 -11.54
N HIS A 13 -4.54 -6.06 -10.76
CA HIS A 13 -5.18 -6.93 -9.78
C HIS A 13 -5.81 -6.11 -8.64
N GLY A 14 -5.16 -5.03 -8.22
CA GLY A 14 -5.72 -4.08 -7.25
C GLY A 14 -6.98 -3.39 -7.75
N VAL A 15 -6.99 -2.96 -9.01
CA VAL A 15 -8.18 -2.37 -9.65
C VAL A 15 -9.33 -3.38 -9.71
N GLN A 16 -9.04 -4.64 -10.05
CA GLN A 16 -10.05 -5.70 -10.05
C GLN A 16 -10.65 -5.93 -8.66
N LEU A 17 -9.82 -5.99 -7.62
CA LEU A 17 -10.27 -6.17 -6.24
C LEU A 17 -11.15 -5.00 -5.76
N VAL A 18 -10.75 -3.76 -6.05
CA VAL A 18 -11.54 -2.59 -5.62
C VAL A 18 -12.88 -2.50 -6.34
N ARG A 19 -12.99 -2.98 -7.58
CA ARG A 19 -14.29 -3.12 -8.27
C ARG A 19 -15.18 -4.20 -7.65
N ALA A 20 -14.58 -5.25 -7.06
CA ALA A 20 -15.31 -6.36 -6.46
C ALA A 20 -15.76 -6.08 -5.01
N ILE A 21 -15.13 -5.14 -4.30
CA ILE A 21 -15.41 -4.83 -2.90
C ILE A 21 -16.00 -3.40 -2.80
N PRO A 22 -17.34 -3.26 -2.64
CA PRO A 22 -17.98 -1.96 -2.50
C PRO A 22 -17.41 -1.14 -1.34
N GLY A 23 -17.24 0.16 -1.54
CA GLY A 23 -16.69 1.07 -0.53
C GLY A 23 -15.17 0.98 -0.33
N SER A 24 -14.50 0.04 -1.00
CA SER A 24 -13.03 -0.02 -0.95
C SER A 24 -12.38 1.09 -1.79
N GLN A 25 -11.17 1.49 -1.38
CA GLN A 25 -10.35 2.47 -2.09
C GLN A 25 -9.00 1.83 -2.48
N LEU A 26 -8.36 2.34 -3.54
CA LEU A 26 -7.06 1.87 -4.02
C LEU A 26 -5.98 2.94 -3.80
N MET A 27 -4.87 2.54 -3.20
CA MET A 27 -3.63 3.31 -3.17
C MET A 27 -2.49 2.43 -3.72
N ILE A 28 -1.73 2.99 -4.66
CA ILE A 28 -0.51 2.37 -5.19
C ILE A 28 0.66 3.28 -4.82
N VAL A 29 1.71 2.71 -4.24
CA VAL A 29 2.89 3.46 -3.78
C VAL A 29 4.17 2.94 -4.46
N PRO A 30 5.22 3.76 -4.59
CA PRO A 30 6.50 3.29 -5.09
C PRO A 30 7.13 2.29 -4.13
N GLY A 31 7.64 1.16 -4.62
CA GLY A 31 8.35 0.19 -3.78
C GLY A 31 8.11 -1.27 -4.17
N ASN A 32 8.61 -2.18 -3.33
CA ASN A 32 8.30 -3.60 -3.41
C ASN A 32 7.30 -4.00 -2.32
N HIS A 33 6.92 -5.28 -2.28
CA HIS A 33 6.09 -5.84 -1.22
C HIS A 33 6.63 -5.47 0.17
N GLY A 34 5.77 -4.98 1.06
CA GLY A 34 6.12 -4.72 2.46
C GLY A 34 6.93 -3.45 2.77
N ASP A 35 7.62 -2.86 1.77
CA ASP A 35 8.44 -1.65 1.95
C ASP A 35 7.64 -0.47 2.52
N TYR A 36 6.42 -0.30 2.01
CA TYR A 36 5.48 0.74 2.44
C TYR A 36 4.92 0.54 3.86
N LEU A 37 5.17 -0.60 4.49
CA LEU A 37 4.88 -0.87 5.90
C LEU A 37 6.14 -0.89 6.78
N GLY A 38 7.32 -0.67 6.20
CA GLY A 38 8.59 -0.79 6.92
C GLY A 38 8.91 -2.24 7.29
N GLU A 39 8.44 -3.20 6.49
CA GLU A 39 8.76 -4.61 6.70
C GLU A 39 10.27 -4.82 6.66
N GLN A 40 10.84 -5.46 7.68
CA GLN A 40 12.30 -5.59 7.81
C GLN A 40 12.95 -6.30 6.61
N ALA A 41 12.32 -7.35 6.07
CA ALA A 41 12.89 -8.09 4.94
C ALA A 41 12.84 -7.31 3.62
N ALA A 42 11.96 -6.31 3.51
CA ALA A 42 11.79 -5.49 2.31
C ALA A 42 12.55 -4.16 2.39
N SER A 43 12.52 -3.52 3.56
CA SER A 43 13.05 -2.18 3.78
C SER A 43 14.48 -2.16 4.30
N ASP A 44 14.99 -3.28 4.85
CA ASP A 44 16.31 -3.36 5.50
C ASP A 44 16.50 -2.24 6.57
N GLY A 45 15.42 -1.91 7.28
CA GLY A 45 15.39 -0.85 8.28
C GLY A 45 15.21 0.58 7.73
N ASP A 46 15.12 0.77 6.40
CA ASP A 46 14.81 2.07 5.81
C ASP A 46 13.31 2.41 5.89
N LEU A 47 12.95 3.19 6.90
CA LEU A 47 11.55 3.54 7.16
C LEU A 47 11.02 4.73 6.33
N ARG A 48 11.76 5.25 5.34
CA ARG A 48 11.34 6.45 4.59
C ARG A 48 10.04 6.23 3.81
N THR A 49 9.90 5.09 3.13
CA THR A 49 8.69 4.74 2.36
C THR A 49 7.49 4.60 3.30
N MET A 50 7.66 3.89 4.42
CA MET A 50 6.64 3.76 5.46
C MET A 50 6.19 5.12 6.01
N ARG A 51 7.13 5.98 6.41
CA ARG A 51 6.82 7.31 6.96
C ARG A 51 6.07 8.21 5.97
N THR A 52 6.34 8.03 4.68
CA THR A 52 5.64 8.77 3.61
C THR A 52 4.22 8.23 3.39
N THR A 53 4.02 6.92 3.54
CA THR A 53 2.73 6.25 3.31
C THR A 53 1.78 6.32 4.51
N LEU A 54 2.34 6.28 5.74
CA LEU A 54 1.60 6.20 7.00
C LEU A 54 0.49 7.25 7.17
N PRO A 55 0.69 8.55 6.84
CA PRO A 55 -0.37 9.55 7.00
C PRO A 55 -1.63 9.24 6.18
N PHE A 56 -1.48 8.60 5.02
CA PHE A 56 -2.62 8.23 4.18
C PHE A 56 -3.38 7.04 4.75
N ILE A 57 -2.68 6.08 5.34
CA ILE A 57 -3.29 4.94 6.03
C ILE A 57 -4.08 5.43 7.23
N LEU A 58 -3.48 6.28 8.08
CA LEU A 58 -4.14 6.82 9.26
C LEU A 58 -5.39 7.62 8.88
N ARG A 59 -5.29 8.50 7.88
CA ARG A 59 -6.45 9.25 7.38
C ARG A 59 -7.59 8.32 6.91
N HIS A 60 -7.28 7.23 6.23
CA HIS A 60 -8.30 6.27 5.81
C HIS A 60 -8.95 5.55 7.00
N LEU A 61 -8.19 5.24 8.05
CA LEU A 61 -8.71 4.61 9.27
C LEU A 61 -9.56 5.56 10.11
N ASP A 62 -9.24 6.86 10.11
CA ASP A 62 -10.02 7.89 10.82
C ASP A 62 -11.32 8.27 10.09
N GLU A 63 -11.39 8.04 8.77
CA GLU A 63 -12.58 8.29 7.93
C GLU A 63 -13.60 7.12 7.95
N ALA A 64 -13.24 5.96 8.52
CA ALA A 64 -14.04 4.73 8.52
C ALA A 64 -14.81 4.51 9.83
#